data_AF-A0A1J3H3X8-F1
#
_entry.id   AF-A0A1J3H3X8-F1
#
_cell.length_a   1.000
_cell.length_b   1.000
_cell.length_c   1.000
_cell.angle_alpha   90.00
_cell.angle_beta   90.00
_cell.angle_gamma   90.00
#
_symmetry.space_group_name_H-M   'P 1'
#
loop_
_entity.id
_entity.type
_entity.pdbx_description
1 polymer ?
#
loop_
_entity_poly.entity_id
_entity_poly.type
_entity_poly.pdbx_seq_one_letter_code
_entity_poly.pdbx_strand_id
1 'polypeptide(L)' 'TLNGSLPTQKSQSLSNIDVSYNDLSGSLPSWVSIPNLTLNLVANNFTLGGPDKRVLSGLECLQKNFPCNRGKGIYSD' A
#
# COMPACT_ATOMS: atom_id res chain seq x y z
N THR A 1 6.43 -8.03 -13.86
CA THR A 1 5.83 -7.29 -12.73
C THR A 1 4.57 -6.61 -13.22
N LEU A 2 3.55 -6.48 -12.37
CA LEU A 2 2.37 -5.67 -12.65
C LEU A 2 2.71 -4.19 -12.48
N ASN A 3 2.12 -3.32 -13.30
CA ASN A 3 2.32 -1.87 -13.24
C ASN A 3 1.00 -1.13 -13.46
N GLY A 4 1.04 0.19 -13.29
CA GLY A 4 -0.15 1.05 -13.35
C GLY A 4 -0.91 1.10 -12.03
N SER A 5 -2.12 1.64 -12.07
CA SER A 5 -2.95 1.84 -10.87
C SER A 5 -3.82 0.65 -10.55
N LEU A 6 -4.15 0.50 -9.26
CA LEU A 6 -5.24 -0.38 -8.85
C LEU A 6 -6.57 0.09 -9.47
N PRO A 7 -7.47 -0.85 -9.82
CA PRO A 7 -8.78 -0.50 -10.36
C PRO A 7 -9.63 0.23 -9.31
N THR A 8 -10.50 1.12 -9.78
CA THR A 8 -11.41 1.89 -8.91
C THR A 8 -12.45 1.03 -8.20
N GLN A 9 -12.70 -0.18 -8.71
CA GLN A 9 -13.64 -1.15 -8.17
C GLN A 9 -12.99 -2.53 -8.05
N LYS A 10 -13.53 -3.36 -7.15
CA LYS A 10 -13.18 -4.77 -7.00
C LYS A 10 -14.44 -5.62 -6.87
N SER A 11 -14.31 -6.93 -7.02
CA SER A 11 -15.38 -7.86 -6.68
C SER A 11 -15.76 -7.75 -5.20
N GLN A 12 -17.06 -7.83 -4.91
CA GLN A 12 -17.58 -7.87 -3.53
C GLN A 12 -17.19 -9.15 -2.79
N SER A 13 -17.00 -10.26 -3.52
CA SER A 13 -16.60 -11.54 -2.92
C SER A 13 -15.11 -11.62 -2.56
N LEU A 14 -14.30 -10.68 -3.05
CA LEU A 14 -12.85 -10.70 -2.84
C LEU A 14 -12.50 -10.12 -1.47
N SER A 15 -12.06 -10.97 -0.54
CA SER A 15 -11.68 -10.61 0.83
C SER A 15 -10.17 -10.64 1.08
N ASN A 16 -9.39 -11.26 0.19
CA ASN A 16 -7.95 -11.42 0.32
C ASN A 16 -7.29 -10.98 -0.97
N ILE A 17 -6.42 -9.97 -0.88
CA ILE A 17 -5.71 -9.41 -2.03
C ILE A 17 -4.25 -9.26 -1.64
N ASP A 18 -3.38 -10.02 -2.33
CA ASP A 18 -1.94 -9.80 -2.26
C ASP A 18 -1.45 -9.37 -3.64
N VAL A 19 -0.93 -8.15 -3.71
CA VAL A 19 -0.30 -7.57 -4.89
C VAL A 19 1.09 -7.03 -4.56
N SER A 20 1.71 -7.56 -3.50
CA SER A 20 3.03 -7.16 -3.05
C SER A 20 4.11 -7.41 -4.09
N TYR A 21 5.22 -6.67 -4.00
CA TYR A 21 6.39 -6.80 -4.88
C TYR A 21 6.11 -6.60 -6.37
N ASN A 22 5.29 -5.60 -6.70
CA ASN A 22 5.03 -5.18 -8.06
C ASN A 22 5.58 -3.77 -8.34
N ASP A 23 5.17 -3.17 -9.46
CA ASP A 23 5.44 -1.79 -9.85
C ASP A 23 4.14 -0.98 -9.90
N LEU A 24 3.12 -1.38 -9.11
CA LEU A 24 1.85 -0.67 -9.04
C LEU A 24 2.05 0.71 -8.43
N SER A 25 1.30 1.70 -8.90
CA SER A 25 1.47 3.09 -8.52
C SER A 25 0.16 3.88 -8.56
N GLY A 26 0.21 5.17 -8.21
CA GLY A 26 -0.99 6.03 -8.15
C GLY A 26 -1.66 6.01 -6.77
N SER A 27 -2.84 6.62 -6.67
CA SER A 27 -3.61 6.72 -5.42
C SER A 27 -4.33 5.42 -5.09
N LEU A 28 -4.56 5.18 -3.79
CA LEU A 28 -5.31 4.02 -3.35
C LEU A 28 -6.82 4.23 -3.61
N PRO A 29 -7.52 3.24 -4.17
CA PRO A 29 -8.97 3.30 -4.33
C PRO A 29 -9.68 3.12 -2.99
N SER A 30 -10.91 3.64 -2.88
CA SER A 30 -11.69 3.66 -1.62
C SER A 30 -11.96 2.27 -1.01
N TRP A 31 -11.94 1.21 -1.83
CA TRP A 31 -12.15 -0.15 -1.36
C TRP A 31 -11.00 -0.67 -0.48
N VAL A 32 -9.85 0.00 -0.44
CA VAL A 32 -8.72 -0.37 0.43
C VAL A 32 -9.06 -0.20 1.92
N SER A 33 -10.02 0.66 2.24
CA SER A 33 -10.40 1.01 3.62
C SER A 33 -11.66 0.29 4.12
N ILE A 34 -12.15 -0.74 3.41
CA ILE A 34 -13.34 -1.47 3.82
C ILE A 34 -13.04 -2.47 4.95
N PRO A 35 -13.98 -2.68 5.88
CA PRO A 35 -13.83 -3.69 6.91
C PRO A 35 -13.74 -5.11 6.31
N ASN A 36 -13.06 -6.01 7.01
CA ASN A 36 -12.89 -7.43 6.67
C ASN A 36 -12.11 -7.72 5.37
N LEU A 37 -11.32 -6.77 4.87
CA LEU A 37 -10.37 -6.99 3.77
C LEU A 37 -8.97 -7.31 4.33
N THR A 38 -8.40 -8.43 3.90
CA THR A 38 -6.97 -8.72 4.10
C THR A 38 -6.21 -8.26 2.87
N LEU A 39 -5.30 -7.31 3.05
CA LEU A 39 -4.63 -6.64 1.95
C LEU A 39 -3.11 -6.57 2.17
N ASN A 40 -2.34 -6.90 1.14
CA ASN A 40 -0.90 -6.74 1.12
C ASN A 40 -0.47 -5.89 -0.10
N LEU A 41 0.03 -4.68 0.18
CA LEU A 41 0.46 -3.69 -0.82
C LEU A 41 1.97 -3.43 -0.81
N VAL A 42 2.75 -4.16 0.02
CA VAL A 42 4.16 -3.83 0.25
C VAL A 42 4.99 -3.91 -1.03
N ALA A 43 6.09 -3.17 -1.05
CA ALA A 43 7.02 -3.10 -2.18
C ALA A 43 6.34 -2.73 -3.52
N ASN A 44 5.48 -1.71 -3.48
CA ASN A 44 4.93 -0.99 -4.65
C ASN A 44 5.29 0.51 -4.59
N ASN A 45 4.71 1.33 -5.46
CA ASN A 45 4.99 2.77 -5.62
C ASN A 45 3.72 3.64 -5.51
N PHE A 46 2.86 3.37 -4.53
CA PHE A 46 1.60 4.10 -4.30
C PHE A 46 1.83 5.49 -3.72
N THR A 47 1.02 6.45 -4.17
CA THR A 47 0.95 7.80 -3.60
C THR A 47 -0.06 7.80 -2.45
N LEU A 48 0.42 8.08 -1.24
CA LEU A 48 -0.41 8.11 -0.04
C LEU A 48 -0.84 9.54 0.28
N GLY A 49 -2.14 9.81 0.30
CA GLY A 49 -2.72 11.11 0.61
C GLY A 49 -3.82 11.04 1.68
N GLY A 50 -3.92 12.08 2.51
CA GLY A 50 -5.07 12.28 3.41
C GLY A 50 -5.48 11.04 4.23
N PRO A 51 -6.69 10.48 4.02
CA PRO A 51 -7.18 9.30 4.75
C PRO A 51 -6.29 8.05 4.62
N ASP A 52 -5.63 7.84 3.49
CA ASP A 52 -4.84 6.62 3.22
C ASP A 52 -3.69 6.46 4.19
N LYS A 53 -3.02 7.58 4.53
CA LYS A 53 -1.93 7.60 5.52
C LYS A 53 -2.41 7.21 6.93
N ARG A 54 -3.68 7.45 7.24
CA ARG A 54 -4.28 7.09 8.54
C ARG A 54 -4.68 5.63 8.58
N VAL A 55 -5.28 5.13 7.50
CA VAL A 55 -5.78 3.75 7.42
C VAL A 55 -4.63 2.76 7.32
N LEU A 56 -3.61 3.06 6.52
CA LEU A 56 -2.45 2.20 6.29
C LEU A 56 -1.18 2.85 6.85
N SER A 57 -1.19 3.09 8.16
CA SER A 57 -0.02 3.61 8.86
C SER A 57 1.18 2.68 8.63
N GLY A 58 2.32 3.24 8.23
CA GLY A 58 3.52 2.49 7.92
C GLY A 58 3.67 2.01 6.47
N LEU A 59 2.62 2.07 5.64
CA LEU A 59 2.77 1.73 4.20
C LEU A 59 3.73 2.68 3.47
N GLU A 60 3.89 3.92 3.96
CA GLU A 60 4.93 4.85 3.49
C GLU A 60 6.34 4.27 3.64
N CYS A 61 6.59 3.52 4.72
CA CYS A 61 7.85 2.85 5.00
C CYS A 61 8.01 1.51 4.26
N LEU A 62 6.91 0.97 3.74
CA LEU A 62 6.87 -0.32 3.05
C LEU A 62 6.75 -0.15 1.52
N GLN A 63 6.92 1.07 1.01
CA GLN A 63 7.05 1.33 -0.42
C GLN A 63 8.35 0.72 -0.97
N LYS A 64 8.35 0.37 -2.25
CA LYS A 64 9.48 -0.24 -2.95
C LYS A 64 10.70 0.67 -2.99
N ASN A 65 10.46 1.96 -3.13
CA ASN A 65 11.49 2.98 -3.15
C ASN A 65 11.85 3.51 -1.75
N PHE A 66 11.34 2.90 -0.67
CA PHE A 66 11.69 3.31 0.67
C PHE A 66 13.19 3.09 0.89
N PRO A 67 13.96 4.16 1.17
CA PRO A 67 15.41 4.07 1.17
C PRO A 67 15.91 3.26 2.38
N CYS A 68 16.63 2.17 2.09
CA CYS A 68 17.34 1.37 3.10
C CYS A 68 18.55 2.16 3.65
N ASN A 69 18.90 1.90 4.92
CA ASN A 69 20.12 2.39 5.57
C ASN A 69 20.25 3.92 5.75
N ARG A 70 19.16 4.64 6.08
CA ARG A 70 19.21 6.06 6.48
C ARG A 70 19.74 6.34 7.90
N GLY A 71 20.43 5.39 8.52
CA GLY A 71 20.91 5.50 9.90
C GLY A 71 19.91 4.95 10.93
N LYS A 72 19.97 5.43 12.19
CA LYS A 72 19.09 4.97 13.28
C LYS A 72 17.62 5.12 12.87
N GLY A 73 16.83 4.08 13.10
CA GLY A 73 15.41 4.10 12.77
C GLY A 73 14.70 5.19 13.58
N ILE A 74 13.76 5.90 12.96
CA ILE A 74 12.97 6.95 13.64
C ILE A 74 12.21 6.39 14.87
N TYR A 75 12.11 5.06 14.98
CA TYR A 75 11.49 4.33 16.09
C TYR A 75 12.44 3.26 16.71
N SER A 76 13.76 3.42 16.59
CA SER A 76 14.74 2.46 17.13
C SER A 76 15.21 2.77 18.55
N ASP A 77 14.37 3.43 19.34
CA ASP A 77 14.60 3.70 20.76
C ASP A 77 13.64 2.87 21.61
#